data_AF-A0A5J9VD54-F1
#
_entry.id   AF-A0A5J9VD54-F1
#
_cell.length_a   1.000
_cell.length_b   1.000
_cell.length_c   1.000
_cell.angle_alpha   90.00
_cell.angle_beta   90.00
_cell.angle_gamma   90.00
#
_symmetry.space_group_name_H-M   'P 1'
#
loop_
_entity.id
_entity.type
_entity.pdbx_description
1 polymer ?
#
loop_
_entity_poly.entity_id
_entity_poly.type
_entity_poly.pdbx_seq_one_letter_code
_entity_poly.pdbx_strand_id
1 'polypeptide(L)'
;MQQKILTADKLEIRNWPCNPICSLCNSQPETALHLSLNCTYARQVWEIISSWSHNIVQVPEMDIGSIQEWWNKNVERVPKDQKRLKAAVMIYTAWHIWNERNRRIFTSTALQPPDVARMIREDMSLRARACGHPQLHFKQNEQEQLLIIIKF
;
A
#
# COMPACT_ATOMS: atom_id res chain seq x y z
N MET A 1 2.34 9.50 14.42
CA MET A 1 0.92 9.15 14.17
C MET A 1 0.52 8.08 15.20
N GLN A 2 -0.01 8.50 16.36
CA GLN A 2 -0.29 7.60 17.49
C GLN A 2 -1.52 6.72 17.24
N GLN A 3 -1.30 5.40 17.22
CA GLN A 3 -2.15 4.30 17.69
C GLN A 3 -3.69 4.31 17.52
N LYS A 4 -4.29 5.01 16.55
CA LYS A 4 -5.76 4.98 16.33
C LYS A 4 -6.32 3.82 15.48
N ILE A 5 -5.47 3.01 14.82
CA ILE A 5 -5.94 1.87 14.03
C ILE A 5 -6.41 0.75 14.99
N LEU A 6 -7.67 0.32 14.88
CA LEU A 6 -8.23 -0.82 15.62
C LEU A 6 -7.77 -2.14 14.99
N THR A 7 -6.53 -2.52 15.27
CA THR A 7 -5.99 -3.86 14.96
C THR A 7 -6.42 -4.87 16.03
N ALA A 8 -6.39 -6.17 15.72
CA ALA A 8 -6.88 -7.21 16.63
C ALA A 8 -6.19 -7.17 18.00
N ASP A 9 -4.88 -6.94 18.05
CA ASP A 9 -4.10 -6.71 19.29
C ASP A 9 -4.72 -5.64 20.20
N LYS A 10 -5.28 -4.56 19.64
CA LYS A 10 -5.94 -3.49 20.41
C LYS A 10 -7.40 -3.77 20.75
N LEU A 11 -8.02 -4.73 20.07
CA LEU A 11 -9.36 -5.20 20.40
C LEU A 11 -9.29 -6.20 21.56
N GLU A 12 -8.27 -7.05 21.60
CA GLU A 12 -7.99 -7.96 22.72
C GLU A 12 -7.76 -7.20 24.03
N ILE A 13 -6.96 -6.12 24.01
CA ILE A 13 -6.76 -5.26 25.18
C ILE A 13 -8.08 -4.68 25.72
N ARG A 14 -9.13 -4.60 24.89
CA ARG A 14 -10.46 -4.10 25.27
C ARG A 14 -11.48 -5.20 25.57
N ASN A 15 -11.05 -6.47 25.69
CA ASN A 15 -11.94 -7.63 25.84
C ASN A 15 -13.02 -7.72 24.75
N TRP A 16 -12.74 -7.20 23.55
CA TRP A 16 -13.66 -7.34 22.44
C TRP A 16 -13.39 -8.66 21.71
N PRO A 17 -14.39 -9.52 21.47
CA PRO A 17 -14.18 -10.77 20.75
C PRO A 17 -13.68 -10.49 19.33
N CYS A 18 -12.44 -10.90 19.05
CA CYS A 18 -11.81 -10.77 17.74
C CYS A 18 -10.99 -12.02 17.43
N ASN A 19 -10.74 -12.24 16.14
CA ASN A 19 -9.73 -13.21 15.72
C ASN A 19 -8.35 -12.53 15.79
N PRO A 20 -7.40 -13.03 16.59
CA PRO A 20 -6.05 -12.45 16.67
C PRO A 20 -5.26 -12.63 15.38
N ILE A 21 -5.67 -13.55 14.50
CA ILE A 21 -4.96 -13.84 13.27
C ILE A 21 -5.36 -12.83 12.19
N CYS A 22 -4.36 -12.30 11.49
CA CYS A 22 -4.53 -11.37 10.38
C CYS A 22 -5.41 -11.97 9.28
N SER A 23 -6.56 -11.34 9.02
CA SER A 23 -7.53 -11.80 8.00
C SER A 23 -7.03 -11.69 6.55
N LEU A 24 -5.91 -10.97 6.32
CA LEU A 24 -5.31 -10.86 4.99
C LEU A 24 -4.49 -12.10 4.61
N CYS A 25 -3.62 -12.57 5.50
CA CYS A 25 -2.72 -13.71 5.26
C CYS A 25 -3.19 -15.01 5.94
N ASN A 26 -4.04 -14.93 6.97
CA ASN A 26 -4.49 -16.05 7.79
C ASN A 26 -3.35 -16.88 8.41
N SER A 27 -2.18 -16.29 8.66
CA SER A 27 -0.99 -17.03 9.12
C SER A 27 -0.26 -16.42 10.32
N GLN A 28 -0.43 -15.13 10.59
CA GLN A 28 0.34 -14.41 11.62
C GLN A 28 -0.59 -13.53 12.46
N PRO A 29 -0.21 -13.21 13.71
CA PRO A 29 -0.96 -12.28 14.54
C PRO A 29 -1.14 -10.91 13.87
N GLU A 30 -2.35 -10.36 13.97
CA GLU A 30 -2.65 -9.04 13.42
C GLU A 30 -2.14 -7.93 14.34
N THR A 31 -1.07 -7.29 13.91
CA THR A 31 -0.59 -6.01 14.47
C THR A 31 -0.65 -4.93 13.40
N ALA A 32 -0.61 -3.66 13.79
CA ALA A 32 -0.54 -2.57 12.81
C ALA A 32 0.68 -2.69 11.88
N LEU A 33 1.81 -3.15 12.42
CA LEU A 33 3.06 -3.36 11.67
C LEU A 33 2.91 -4.52 10.69
N HIS A 34 2.37 -5.65 11.14
CA HIS A 34 2.11 -6.79 10.28
C HIS A 34 1.13 -6.41 9.17
N LEU A 35 -0.04 -5.88 9.52
CA LEU A 35 -1.09 -5.50 8.57
C LEU A 35 -0.57 -4.56 7.48
N SER A 36 0.25 -3.58 7.85
CA SER A 36 0.70 -2.53 6.92
C SER A 36 1.90 -2.97 6.07
N LEU A 37 2.86 -3.71 6.64
CA LEU A 37 4.19 -3.90 6.03
C LEU A 37 4.67 -5.37 5.97
N ASN A 38 4.45 -6.17 7.02
CA ASN A 38 5.02 -7.54 7.09
C ASN A 38 4.05 -8.62 6.56
N CYS A 39 2.78 -8.30 6.34
CA CYS A 39 1.78 -9.23 5.82
C CYS A 39 2.09 -9.60 4.37
N THR A 40 2.15 -10.90 4.07
CA THR A 40 2.44 -11.42 2.72
C THR A 40 1.47 -10.88 1.67
N TYR A 41 0.18 -10.76 2.01
CA TYR A 41 -0.81 -10.14 1.15
C TYR A 41 -0.53 -8.64 0.91
N ALA A 42 -0.25 -7.90 1.99
CA ALA A 42 0.05 -6.46 1.91
C ALA A 42 1.31 -6.20 1.07
N ARG A 43 2.35 -7.02 1.23
CA ARG A 43 3.58 -6.95 0.44
C ARG A 43 3.32 -7.12 -1.05
N GLN A 44 2.50 -8.08 -1.46
CA GLN A 44 2.13 -8.23 -2.87
C GLN A 44 1.43 -6.98 -3.43
N VAL A 45 0.57 -6.32 -2.64
CA VAL A 45 -0.01 -5.03 -3.04
C VAL A 45 1.08 -3.97 -3.20
N TRP A 46 2.01 -3.86 -2.24
CA TRP A 46 3.14 -2.93 -2.33
C TRP A 46 4.05 -3.19 -3.53
N GLU A 47 4.31 -4.44 -3.89
CA GLU A 47 5.10 -4.83 -5.07
C GLU A 47 4.44 -4.34 -6.36
N ILE A 48 3.13 -4.57 -6.52
CA ILE A 48 2.37 -4.13 -7.70
C ILE A 48 2.35 -2.60 -7.78
N ILE A 49 2.14 -1.92 -6.65
CA ILE A 49 2.11 -0.44 -6.60
C ILE A 49 3.51 0.15 -6.83
N SER A 50 4.56 -0.45 -6.28
CA SER A 50 5.96 -0.05 -6.53
C SER A 50 6.25 -0.12 -8.02
N SER A 51 5.94 -1.26 -8.66
CA SER A 51 6.13 -1.45 -10.11
C SER A 51 5.36 -0.41 -10.92
N TRP A 52 4.06 -0.22 -10.66
CA TRP A 52 3.24 0.76 -11.38
C TRP A 52 3.72 2.20 -11.20
N SER A 53 4.18 2.56 -10.00
CA SER A 53 4.70 3.89 -9.68
C SER A 53 6.17 4.09 -10.04
N HIS A 54 6.77 3.20 -10.85
CA HIS A 54 8.18 3.26 -11.25
C HIS A 54 9.14 3.39 -10.05
N ASN A 55 8.87 2.61 -9.00
CA ASN A 55 9.64 2.53 -7.77
C ASN A 55 9.73 3.86 -6.99
N ILE A 56 8.76 4.76 -7.17
CA ILE A 56 8.63 5.96 -6.33
C ILE A 56 8.54 5.57 -4.85
N VAL A 57 7.79 4.52 -4.52
CA VAL A 57 7.75 3.90 -3.18
C VAL A 57 8.51 2.59 -3.23
N GLN A 58 9.31 2.33 -2.21
CA GLN A 58 10.05 1.07 -2.10
C GLN A 58 9.18 0.02 -1.40
N VAL A 59 9.23 -1.22 -1.89
CA VAL A 59 8.57 -2.35 -1.22
C VAL A 59 9.15 -2.50 0.19
N PRO A 60 8.32 -2.76 1.21
CA PRO A 60 8.81 -3.12 2.54
C PRO A 60 9.88 -4.23 2.48
N GLU A 61 11.00 -4.05 3.19
CA GLU A 61 11.95 -5.13 3.46
C GLU A 61 11.27 -6.24 4.28
N MET A 62 11.86 -7.44 4.31
CA MET A 62 11.40 -8.46 5.25
C MET A 62 11.69 -8.01 6.68
N ASP A 63 10.79 -8.30 7.60
CA ASP A 63 10.98 -8.08 9.04
C ASP A 63 11.26 -6.63 9.48
N ILE A 64 10.57 -5.67 8.86
CA ILE A 64 10.60 -4.28 9.34
C ILE A 64 10.11 -4.22 10.78
N GLY A 65 10.88 -3.56 11.66
CA GLY A 65 10.54 -3.39 13.07
C GLY A 65 9.66 -2.17 13.37
N SER A 66 9.55 -1.19 12.46
CA SER A 66 8.83 0.05 12.71
C SER A 66 8.19 0.65 11.45
N ILE A 67 6.87 0.89 11.52
CA ILE A 67 6.13 1.61 10.48
C ILE A 67 6.69 3.03 10.30
N GLN A 68 7.03 3.68 11.41
CA GLN A 68 7.51 5.06 11.39
C GLN A 68 8.87 5.16 10.69
N GLU A 69 9.78 4.24 10.97
CA GLU A 69 11.10 4.22 10.33
C GLU A 69 10.98 3.98 8.83
N TRP A 70 10.18 2.99 8.42
CA TRP A 70 9.95 2.72 7.00
C TRP A 70 9.27 3.89 6.29
N TRP A 71 8.30 4.52 6.94
CA TRP A 71 7.63 5.70 6.40
C TRP A 71 8.61 6.85 6.21
N ASN A 72 9.40 7.15 7.24
CA ASN A 72 10.39 8.21 7.21
C ASN A 72 11.44 7.96 6.14
N LYS A 73 12.04 6.75 6.07
CA LYS A 73 12.99 6.38 5.00
C LYS A 73 12.42 6.63 3.60
N ASN A 74 11.13 6.40 3.40
CA ASN A 74 10.49 6.62 2.12
C ASN A 74 10.27 8.11 1.81
N VAL A 75 9.94 8.95 2.78
CA VAL A 75 9.61 10.37 2.53
C VAL A 75 10.77 11.34 2.80
N GLU A 76 11.82 10.90 3.47
CA GLU A 76 13.02 11.67 3.76
C GLU A 76 13.87 11.82 2.49
N ARG A 77 14.47 12.99 2.29
CA ARG A 77 15.36 13.29 1.14
C ARG A 77 14.71 13.19 -0.25
N VAL A 78 13.38 13.14 -0.33
CA VAL A 78 12.64 13.19 -1.60
C VAL A 78 12.49 14.65 -2.06
N PRO A 79 12.75 14.96 -3.35
CA PRO A 79 12.48 16.27 -3.93
C PRO A 79 11.06 16.77 -3.63
N LYS A 80 10.90 18.09 -3.38
CA LYS A 80 9.62 18.68 -2.92
C LYS A 80 8.45 18.37 -3.86
N ASP A 81 8.71 18.33 -5.15
CA ASP A 81 7.80 17.99 -6.24
C ASP A 81 7.31 16.54 -6.17
N GLN A 82 8.17 15.59 -5.81
CA GLN A 82 7.83 14.17 -5.70
C GLN A 82 7.29 13.76 -4.33
N LYS A 83 7.61 14.53 -3.28
CA LYS A 83 7.23 14.21 -1.89
C LYS A 83 5.71 14.08 -1.71
N ARG A 84 4.93 14.95 -2.37
CA ARG A 84 3.45 14.91 -2.31
C ARG A 84 2.90 13.66 -2.98
N LEU A 85 3.42 13.32 -4.15
CA LEU A 85 2.99 12.14 -4.90
C LEU A 85 3.34 10.85 -4.16
N LYS A 86 4.58 10.75 -3.65
CA LYS A 86 5.03 9.60 -2.87
C LYS A 86 4.19 9.40 -1.61
N ALA A 87 3.94 10.48 -0.85
CA ALA A 87 3.06 10.42 0.30
C ALA A 87 1.63 9.99 -0.08
N ALA A 88 1.09 10.49 -1.20
CA ALA A 88 -0.21 10.06 -1.68
C ALA A 88 -0.23 8.55 -2.00
N VAL A 89 0.72 8.04 -2.79
CA VAL A 89 0.82 6.59 -3.08
C VAL A 89 0.84 5.76 -1.80
N MET A 90 1.66 6.16 -0.82
CA MET A 90 1.77 5.44 0.45
C MET A 90 0.47 5.46 1.26
N ILE A 91 -0.18 6.62 1.35
CA ILE A 91 -1.44 6.79 2.09
C ILE A 91 -2.56 5.96 1.46
N TYR A 92 -2.73 6.05 0.13
CA TYR A 92 -3.76 5.30 -0.58
C TYR A 92 -3.55 3.80 -0.43
N THR A 93 -2.32 3.34 -0.60
CA THR A 93 -2.00 1.91 -0.50
C THR A 93 -2.32 1.36 0.89
N ALA A 94 -1.85 2.04 1.95
CA ALA A 94 -2.16 1.64 3.32
C ALA A 94 -3.67 1.69 3.63
N TRP A 95 -4.39 2.70 3.12
CA TRP A 95 -5.84 2.82 3.29
C TRP A 95 -6.62 1.69 2.61
N HIS A 96 -6.28 1.33 1.37
CA HIS A 96 -6.93 0.23 0.65
C HIS A 96 -6.62 -1.13 1.27
N ILE A 97 -5.40 -1.36 1.77
CA ILE A 97 -5.06 -2.57 2.52
C ILE A 97 -5.92 -2.68 3.79
N TRP A 98 -6.08 -1.58 4.52
CA TRP A 98 -6.95 -1.55 5.71
C TRP A 98 -8.43 -1.79 5.35
N ASN A 99 -8.91 -1.19 4.27
CA ASN A 99 -10.27 -1.44 3.77
C ASN A 99 -10.50 -2.89 3.37
N GLU A 100 -9.53 -3.53 2.72
CA GLU A 100 -9.62 -4.94 2.36
C GLU A 100 -9.69 -5.83 3.61
N ARG A 101 -8.88 -5.54 4.63
CA ARG A 101 -8.97 -6.21 5.94
C ARG A 101 -10.37 -6.10 6.52
N ASN A 102 -10.97 -4.91 6.47
CA ASN A 102 -12.33 -4.70 6.95
C ASN A 102 -13.37 -5.41 6.09
N ARG A 103 -13.21 -5.43 4.77
CA ARG A 103 -14.08 -6.19 3.85
C ARG A 103 -14.13 -7.65 4.27
N ARG A 104 -12.97 -8.28 4.49
CA ARG A 104 -12.93 -9.69 4.90
C ARG A 104 -13.62 -9.96 6.24
N ILE A 105 -13.53 -9.02 7.17
CA ILE A 105 -14.13 -9.16 8.50
C ILE A 105 -15.64 -8.90 8.51
N PHE A 106 -16.11 -7.88 7.80
CA PHE A 106 -17.51 -7.44 7.88
C PHE A 106 -18.40 -8.00 6.77
N THR A 107 -17.83 -8.40 5.63
CA THR A 107 -18.60 -8.92 4.49
C THR A 107 -18.20 -10.34 4.09
N SER A 108 -17.14 -10.91 4.69
CA SER A 108 -16.62 -12.25 4.38
C SER A 108 -16.27 -12.47 2.90
N THR A 109 -16.01 -11.38 2.17
CA THR A 109 -15.52 -11.40 0.78
C THR A 109 -14.05 -11.00 0.74
N ALA A 110 -13.27 -11.63 -0.13
CA ALA A 110 -11.85 -11.34 -0.29
C ALA A 110 -11.50 -10.97 -1.73
N LEU A 111 -10.73 -9.89 -1.90
CA LEU A 111 -10.13 -9.52 -3.17
C LEU A 111 -8.68 -10.02 -3.24
N GLN A 112 -8.19 -10.29 -4.45
CA GLN A 112 -6.78 -10.61 -4.66
C GLN A 112 -5.93 -9.32 -4.67
N PRO A 113 -4.62 -9.39 -4.37
CA PRO A 113 -3.76 -8.21 -4.37
C PRO A 113 -3.82 -7.38 -5.66
N PRO A 114 -3.89 -7.98 -6.87
CA PRO A 114 -4.05 -7.22 -8.11
C PRO A 114 -5.35 -6.40 -8.19
N ASP A 115 -6.44 -6.88 -7.61
CA ASP A 115 -7.72 -6.17 -7.60
C ASP A 115 -7.65 -4.94 -6.69
N VAL A 116 -7.05 -5.09 -5.50
CA VAL A 116 -6.83 -3.96 -4.59
C VAL A 116 -5.89 -2.94 -5.21
N ALA A 117 -4.81 -3.39 -5.84
CA ALA A 117 -3.89 -2.51 -6.57
C ALA A 117 -4.57 -1.80 -7.76
N ARG A 118 -5.50 -2.45 -8.46
CA ARG A 118 -6.33 -1.80 -9.49
C ARG A 118 -7.20 -0.69 -8.89
N MET A 119 -7.90 -0.95 -7.78
CA MET A 119 -8.70 0.07 -7.10
C MET A 119 -7.87 1.28 -6.66
N ILE A 120 -6.68 1.06 -6.10
CA ILE A 120 -5.75 2.13 -5.71
C ILE A 120 -5.44 3.04 -6.91
N ARG A 121 -5.11 2.43 -8.07
CA ARG A 121 -4.78 3.17 -9.29
C ARG A 121 -5.96 3.99 -9.80
N GLU A 122 -7.15 3.38 -9.84
CA GLU A 122 -8.39 4.03 -10.29
C GLU A 122 -8.73 5.25 -9.40
N ASP A 123 -8.69 5.09 -8.07
CA ASP A 123 -8.99 6.16 -7.12
C ASP A 123 -7.96 7.30 -7.18
N MET A 124 -6.68 6.96 -7.31
CA MET A 124 -5.61 7.95 -7.49
C MET A 124 -5.76 8.72 -8.80
N SER A 125 -6.07 8.05 -9.91
CA SER A 125 -6.33 8.69 -11.21
C SER A 125 -7.55 9.60 -11.16
N LEU A 126 -8.63 9.16 -10.50
CA LEU A 126 -9.83 9.98 -10.31
C LEU A 126 -9.54 11.24 -9.49
N ARG A 127 -8.79 11.11 -8.38
CA ARG A 127 -8.36 12.24 -7.55
C ARG A 127 -7.46 13.21 -8.30
N ALA A 128 -6.53 12.73 -9.12
CA ALA A 128 -5.67 13.57 -9.94
C ALA A 128 -6.51 14.43 -10.91
N ARG A 129 -7.52 13.83 -11.55
CA ARG A 129 -8.45 14.52 -12.45
C ARG A 129 -9.35 15.54 -11.74
N ALA A 130 -9.83 15.22 -10.54
CA ALA A 130 -10.77 16.07 -9.80
C ALA A 130 -10.10 17.26 -9.08
N CYS A 131 -8.88 17.06 -8.55
CA CYS A 131 -8.25 18.03 -7.64
C CYS A 131 -6.96 18.67 -8.18
N GLY A 132 -6.51 18.33 -9.40
CA GLY A 132 -5.30 18.93 -10.00
C GLY A 132 -3.99 18.62 -9.27
N HIS A 133 -3.92 17.51 -8.53
CA HIS A 133 -2.71 17.09 -7.79
C HIS A 133 -1.59 16.63 -8.76
N PRO A 134 -0.31 16.59 -8.33
CA PRO A 134 0.80 16.13 -9.17
C PRO A 134 0.49 14.74 -9.71
N GLN A 135 0.42 14.61 -11.02
CA GLN A 135 0.21 13.31 -11.66
C GLN A 135 1.53 12.54 -11.63
N LEU A 136 1.43 11.21 -11.75
CA LEU A 136 2.55 10.42 -12.26
C LEU A 136 2.78 10.86 -13.71
N HIS A 137 3.53 11.95 -13.89
CA HIS A 137 3.99 12.38 -15.20
C HIS A 137 5.15 11.46 -15.58
N PHE A 138 4.81 10.38 -16.26
CA PHE A 138 5.81 9.57 -16.95
C PHE A 138 6.47 10.46 -18.00
N LYS A 139 7.80 10.60 -17.95
CA LYS A 139 8.52 11.11 -19.12
C LYS A 139 8.29 10.10 -20.23
N GLN A 140 7.75 10.54 -21.36
CA GLN A 140 7.46 9.71 -22.54
C GLN A 140 8.69 9.01 -23.16
N ASN A 141 9.86 9.09 -22.54
CA ASN A 141 11.13 8.65 -23.14
C ASN A 141 11.65 7.29 -22.64
N GLU A 142 10.87 6.52 -21.86
CA GLU A 142 11.23 5.14 -21.47
C GLU A 142 10.24 4.08 -21.98
N GLN A 143 9.13 4.47 -22.62
CA GLN A 143 8.22 3.52 -23.26
C GLN A 143 8.60 3.16 -24.70
N GLU A 144 9.57 3.84 -25.31
CA GLU A 144 10.00 3.57 -26.69
C GLU A 144 11.22 2.63 -26.81
N GLN A 145 11.88 2.24 -25.71
CA GLN A 145 13.05 1.34 -25.79
C GLN A 145 12.75 -0.17 -25.70
N LEU A 146 11.52 -0.57 -25.38
CA LEU A 146 11.14 -2.00 -25.32
C LEU A 146 10.37 -2.52 -26.55
N LEU A 147 10.08 -1.64 -27.53
CA LEU A 147 9.40 -2.02 -28.79
C LEU A 147 10.36 -2.26 -29.97
N ILE A 148 11.68 -2.20 -29.76
CA ILE A 148 12.69 -2.44 -30.81
C ILE A 148 13.22 -3.89 -30.82
N ILE A 149 12.93 -4.72 -29.80
CA ILE A 149 13.50 -6.09 -29.68
C ILE A 149 12.58 -7.20 -30.23
N ILE A 150 11.38 -6.91 -30.73
CA ILE A 150 10.51 -7.93 -31.37
C ILE A 150 9.98 -7.45 -32.72
N LYS A 151 10.87 -6.98 -33.61
CA LYS A 151 10.63 -6.91 -35.06
C LYS A 151 11.90 -7.00 -35.93
N PHE A 152 12.93 -7.71 -35.48
CA PHE A 152 13.93 -8.36 -36.32
C PHE A 152 14.42 -9.63 -35.65
#